data_AF-X1F137-F1
#
_entry.id   AF-X1F137-F1
#
_cell.length_a   1.000
_cell.length_b   1.000
_cell.length_c   1.000
_cell.angle_alpha   90.00
_cell.angle_beta   90.00
_cell.angle_gamma   90.00
#
_symmetry.space_group_name_H-M   'P 1'
#
loop_
_entity.id
_entity.type
_entity.pdbx_description
1 polymer ?
#
loop_
_entity_poly.entity_id
_entity_poly.type
_entity_poly.pdbx_seq_one_letter_code
_entity_poly.pdbx_strand_id
1 'polypeptide(L)'
;FGAFGWTNNNSYVASVGSCYEFIKVSPPPPDEFANFNGTDAYIQLLPGTDQLSEPWKIEADLFIRELNNNYICSNTGNANSYLALRDNHLYWGNNRFPLSPTYPLNQWFHLKVTFDWDFAGNFVRCWIDGGIAGFEQQPNLSKSFNRLGVYTFPVPNRFGDFDMKNLTMMEGGPSSPIVRLDMPMEINACSLDPLLIKGTTFNMSLPSCP
;
A
#
# COMPACT_ATOMS: atom_id res chain seq x y z
N PHE A 1 -17.30 36.96 -51.24
CA PHE A 1 -17.35 35.52 -51.54
C PHE A 1 -16.33 34.82 -50.66
N GLY A 2 -16.80 33.87 -49.83
CA GLY A 2 -15.98 32.81 -49.23
C GLY A 2 -15.25 33.14 -47.93
N ALA A 3 -15.88 32.81 -46.80
CA ALA A 3 -15.29 32.68 -45.47
C ALA A 3 -14.50 31.36 -45.32
N PHE A 4 -13.67 31.28 -44.28
CA PHE A 4 -13.21 30.14 -43.44
C PHE A 4 -11.78 30.49 -43.00
N GLY A 5 -11.43 30.82 -41.76
CA GLY A 5 -12.03 30.49 -40.47
C GLY A 5 -11.02 29.68 -39.68
N TRP A 6 -10.20 30.33 -38.86
CA TRP A 6 -9.58 29.72 -37.67
C TRP A 6 -9.58 30.78 -36.57
N THR A 7 -10.65 30.75 -35.77
CA THR A 7 -10.80 31.50 -34.52
C THR A 7 -10.05 30.81 -33.39
N ASN A 8 -9.29 31.62 -32.66
CA ASN A 8 -9.10 31.71 -31.21
C ASN A 8 -9.11 30.47 -30.31
N ASN A 9 -8.23 30.60 -29.30
CA ASN A 9 -8.25 30.02 -27.97
C ASN A 9 -7.86 28.55 -27.88
N ASN A 10 -6.67 28.32 -27.32
CA ASN A 10 -6.63 27.77 -25.98
C ASN A 10 -5.42 28.33 -25.23
N SER A 11 -5.68 29.34 -24.42
CA SER A 11 -5.08 29.43 -23.09
C SER A 11 -5.04 28.02 -22.50
N TYR A 12 -3.86 27.53 -22.12
CA TYR A 12 -3.78 26.42 -21.18
C TYR A 12 -4.33 26.95 -19.84
N VAL A 13 -5.65 26.92 -19.74
CA VAL A 13 -6.36 26.89 -18.47
C VAL A 13 -5.89 25.60 -17.82
N ALA A 14 -5.20 25.72 -16.68
CA ALA A 14 -5.02 24.61 -15.78
C ALA A 14 -6.41 24.03 -15.48
N SER A 15 -6.76 22.92 -16.13
CA SER A 15 -7.98 22.20 -15.79
C SER A 15 -7.71 21.51 -14.47
N VAL A 16 -8.14 22.18 -13.41
CA VAL A 16 -8.40 21.57 -12.12
C VAL A 16 -9.40 20.44 -12.37
N GLY A 17 -8.96 19.19 -12.20
CA GLY A 17 -9.83 18.03 -12.22
C GLY A 17 -9.24 16.82 -12.91
N SER A 18 -8.55 15.97 -12.16
CA SER A 18 -8.76 14.52 -12.22
C SER A 18 -7.95 13.84 -11.11
N CYS A 19 -8.68 13.48 -10.06
CA CYS A 19 -8.34 12.30 -9.27
C CYS A 19 -8.31 11.13 -10.25
N TYR A 20 -7.19 10.41 -10.31
CA TYR A 20 -7.00 9.14 -11.01
C TYR A 20 -7.75 8.97 -12.34
N GLU A 21 -7.13 9.34 -13.47
CA GLU A 21 -7.66 8.97 -14.78
C GLU A 21 -7.11 7.59 -15.19
N PHE A 22 -7.92 6.53 -15.01
CA PHE A 22 -7.59 5.17 -15.44
C PHE A 22 -8.21 4.86 -16.82
N ILE A 23 -7.40 4.30 -17.72
CA ILE A 23 -7.86 3.84 -19.04
C ILE A 23 -8.84 2.66 -18.85
N LYS A 24 -10.09 2.85 -19.26
CA LYS A 24 -11.17 1.85 -19.15
C LYS A 24 -11.00 0.75 -20.20
N VAL A 25 -10.97 -0.51 -19.76
CA VAL A 25 -11.25 -1.68 -20.61
C VAL A 25 -12.59 -2.26 -20.14
N SER A 26 -13.57 -2.36 -21.03
CA SER A 26 -14.95 -2.77 -20.70
C SER A 26 -15.15 -4.29 -20.85
N PRO A 27 -15.89 -4.98 -19.95
CA PRO A 27 -16.46 -4.52 -18.68
C PRO A 27 -15.68 -5.05 -17.46
N PRO A 28 -15.30 -4.24 -16.46
CA PRO A 28 -14.78 -4.75 -15.18
C PRO A 28 -15.92 -4.95 -14.15
N PRO A 29 -15.83 -5.96 -13.25
CA PRO A 29 -16.68 -6.06 -12.06
C PRO A 29 -16.45 -4.89 -11.07
N PRO A 30 -17.37 -4.62 -10.14
CA PRO A 30 -17.36 -3.48 -9.23
C PRO A 30 -16.51 -3.74 -7.97
N ASP A 31 -15.22 -4.01 -8.12
CA ASP A 31 -14.41 -4.44 -6.99
C ASP A 31 -13.69 -3.27 -6.29
N GLU A 32 -14.10 -2.96 -5.05
CA GLU A 32 -13.56 -1.93 -4.12
C GLU A 32 -12.15 -2.24 -3.56
N PHE A 33 -11.37 -3.07 -4.25
CA PHE A 33 -10.07 -3.56 -3.77
C PHE A 33 -9.02 -3.63 -4.88
N ALA A 34 -7.75 -3.60 -4.48
CA ALA A 34 -6.61 -3.76 -5.37
C ALA A 34 -6.26 -5.26 -5.51
N ASN A 35 -6.34 -5.79 -6.73
CA ASN A 35 -6.00 -7.19 -7.03
C ASN A 35 -4.52 -7.36 -7.42
N PHE A 36 -3.76 -8.12 -6.64
CA PHE A 36 -2.40 -8.54 -6.97
C PHE A 36 -2.42 -10.02 -7.39
N ASN A 37 -2.06 -10.29 -8.64
CA ASN A 37 -2.27 -11.56 -9.33
C ASN A 37 -1.13 -12.59 -9.19
N GLY A 38 -0.15 -12.35 -8.31
CA GLY A 38 1.02 -13.22 -8.11
C GLY A 38 2.03 -13.27 -9.25
N THR A 39 1.79 -12.57 -10.36
CA THR A 39 2.56 -12.72 -11.60
C THR A 39 3.31 -11.44 -11.98
N ASP A 40 2.59 -10.33 -12.09
CA ASP A 40 3.13 -9.06 -12.60
C ASP A 40 2.37 -7.81 -12.12
N ALA A 41 1.32 -8.00 -11.30
CA ALA A 41 0.51 -6.93 -10.74
C ALA A 41 1.24 -6.21 -9.58
N TYR A 42 1.37 -4.88 -9.68
CA TYR A 42 1.89 -4.07 -8.57
C TYR A 42 1.52 -2.58 -8.70
N ILE A 43 1.67 -1.84 -7.60
CA ILE A 43 1.53 -0.38 -7.56
C ILE A 43 2.90 0.23 -7.31
N GLN A 44 3.32 1.19 -8.14
CA GLN A 44 4.47 2.06 -7.90
C GLN A 44 3.98 3.37 -7.29
N LEU A 45 4.51 3.75 -6.13
CA LEU A 45 4.21 5.02 -5.48
C LEU A 45 5.16 6.12 -6.01
N LEU A 46 4.61 7.29 -6.31
CA LEU A 46 5.27 8.49 -6.84
C LEU A 46 4.67 9.77 -6.19
N PRO A 47 5.40 10.43 -5.28
CA PRO A 47 6.63 9.95 -4.64
C PRO A 47 6.37 8.68 -3.81
N GLY A 48 7.43 7.97 -3.42
CA GLY A 48 7.30 6.96 -2.36
C GLY A 48 6.88 7.57 -1.03
N THR A 49 6.60 6.74 -0.03
CA THR A 49 6.42 7.22 1.34
C THR A 49 7.70 7.86 1.84
N ASP A 50 7.55 8.86 2.71
CA ASP A 50 8.65 9.25 3.59
C ASP A 50 9.08 8.06 4.47
N GLN A 51 10.20 8.22 5.17
CA GLN A 51 10.59 7.26 6.19
C GLN A 51 9.55 7.27 7.31
N LEU A 52 8.94 6.11 7.59
CA LEU A 52 8.12 5.93 8.78
C LEU A 52 9.03 6.01 10.00
N SER A 53 8.82 7.05 10.80
CA SER A 53 9.49 7.33 12.07
C SER A 53 8.68 6.80 13.26
N GLU A 54 9.33 6.62 14.41
CA GLU A 54 8.68 6.07 15.60
C GLU A 54 7.74 7.08 16.27
N PRO A 55 6.61 6.61 16.84
CA PRO A 55 5.95 5.33 16.63
C PRO A 55 5.30 5.25 15.25
N TRP A 56 5.05 4.05 14.73
CA TRP A 56 4.32 3.88 13.46
C TRP A 56 3.33 2.73 13.48
N LYS A 57 2.35 2.81 12.58
CA LYS A 57 1.30 1.81 12.36
C LYS A 57 1.04 1.63 10.87
N ILE A 58 0.84 0.38 10.45
CA ILE A 58 0.39 -0.01 9.11
C ILE A 58 -0.83 -0.93 9.30
N GLU A 59 -1.94 -0.59 8.67
CA GLU A 59 -3.17 -1.39 8.70
C GLU A 59 -3.61 -1.67 7.26
N ALA A 60 -4.21 -2.84 7.01
CA ALA A 60 -4.83 -3.18 5.74
C ALA A 60 -5.80 -4.34 5.92
N ASP A 61 -6.85 -4.39 5.10
CA ASP A 61 -7.64 -5.60 4.92
C ASP A 61 -7.05 -6.40 3.76
N LEU A 62 -6.80 -7.69 4.00
CA LEU A 62 -6.13 -8.57 3.05
C LEU A 62 -6.96 -9.82 2.76
N PHE A 63 -6.94 -10.27 1.52
CA PHE A 63 -7.39 -11.60 1.09
C PHE A 63 -6.19 -12.33 0.50
N ILE A 64 -5.56 -13.21 1.27
CA ILE A 64 -4.36 -13.93 0.84
C ILE A 64 -4.72 -15.29 0.26
N ARG A 65 -4.22 -15.63 -0.93
CA ARG A 65 -4.52 -16.91 -1.60
C ARG A 65 -3.48 -17.99 -1.31
N GLU A 66 -2.22 -17.60 -1.12
CA GLU A 66 -1.13 -18.52 -0.83
C GLU A 66 -0.28 -18.08 0.37
N LEU A 67 0.41 -19.03 1.01
CA LEU A 67 1.23 -18.75 2.18
C LEU A 67 2.55 -18.04 1.86
N ASN A 68 2.89 -17.88 0.58
CA ASN A 68 4.21 -17.46 0.14
C ASN A 68 4.18 -16.14 -0.60
N ASN A 69 5.31 -15.43 -0.58
CA ASN A 69 5.54 -14.21 -1.37
C ASN A 69 4.52 -13.07 -1.24
N ASN A 70 3.76 -12.96 -0.14
CA ASN A 70 2.84 -11.83 0.07
C ASN A 70 3.61 -10.59 0.51
N TYR A 71 4.25 -9.91 -0.44
CA TYR A 71 4.93 -8.64 -0.23
C TYR A 71 3.92 -7.50 -0.27
N ILE A 72 3.54 -7.01 0.90
CA ILE A 72 2.54 -5.96 1.05
C ILE A 72 3.10 -4.64 0.54
N CYS A 73 4.28 -4.25 1.03
CA CYS A 73 4.99 -3.07 0.58
C CYS A 73 6.51 -3.29 0.53
N SER A 74 7.19 -2.57 -0.38
CA SER A 74 8.64 -2.62 -0.50
C SER A 74 9.25 -1.32 -1.04
N ASN A 75 10.58 -1.25 -1.02
CA ASN A 75 11.36 -0.18 -1.61
C ASN A 75 12.32 -0.72 -2.69
N THR A 76 12.36 -0.07 -3.85
CA THR A 76 13.30 -0.44 -4.93
C THR A 76 14.76 -0.07 -4.64
N GLY A 77 15.00 0.94 -3.81
CA GLY A 77 16.34 1.43 -3.46
C GLY A 77 16.93 0.81 -2.18
N ASN A 78 16.15 0.01 -1.43
CA ASN A 78 16.61 -0.62 -0.19
C ASN A 78 16.03 -2.03 -0.02
N ALA A 79 16.89 -3.04 -0.17
CA ALA A 79 16.57 -4.46 -0.01
C ALA A 79 15.89 -4.80 1.33
N ASN A 80 16.22 -4.05 2.38
CA ASN A 80 15.75 -4.30 3.74
C ASN A 80 14.48 -3.52 4.06
N SER A 81 13.96 -2.71 3.12
CA SER A 81 12.72 -1.95 3.28
C SER A 81 11.55 -2.70 2.66
N TYR A 82 10.97 -3.64 3.40
CA TYR A 82 9.75 -4.33 3.00
C TYR A 82 8.93 -4.82 4.20
N LEU A 83 7.63 -4.99 3.98
CA LEU A 83 6.70 -5.70 4.85
C LEU A 83 6.14 -6.89 4.08
N ALA A 84 6.19 -8.09 4.65
CA ALA A 84 5.66 -9.28 4.00
C ALA A 84 5.08 -10.30 5.00
N LEU A 85 4.14 -11.11 4.51
CA LEU A 85 3.62 -12.31 5.18
C LEU A 85 4.05 -13.54 4.38
N ARG A 86 4.88 -14.41 4.97
CA ARG A 86 5.40 -15.62 4.30
C ARG A 86 5.62 -16.74 5.29
N ASP A 87 5.27 -17.97 4.93
CA ASP A 87 5.52 -19.17 5.76
C ASP A 87 5.03 -19.00 7.22
N ASN A 88 3.87 -18.37 7.43
CA ASN A 88 3.33 -18.02 8.76
C ASN A 88 4.24 -17.11 9.61
N HIS A 89 5.06 -16.28 8.97
CA HIS A 89 5.86 -15.25 9.62
C HIS A 89 5.48 -13.86 9.11
N LEU A 90 5.54 -12.87 10.00
CA LEU A 90 5.67 -11.49 9.58
C LEU A 90 7.14 -11.19 9.31
N TYR A 91 7.41 -10.44 8.23
CA TYR A 91 8.72 -9.90 7.93
C TYR A 91 8.68 -8.37 7.93
N TRP A 92 9.59 -7.77 8.69
CA TRP A 92 9.89 -6.34 8.68
C TRP A 92 11.34 -6.15 8.22
N GLY A 93 11.55 -6.12 6.90
CA GLY A 93 12.89 -6.27 6.33
C GLY A 93 13.48 -7.65 6.65
N ASN A 94 14.74 -7.69 7.08
CA ASN A 94 15.42 -8.96 7.40
C ASN A 94 14.94 -9.59 8.71
N ASN A 95 14.23 -8.84 9.54
CA ASN A 95 13.72 -9.37 10.80
C ASN A 95 12.38 -10.07 10.55
N ARG A 96 12.16 -11.17 11.27
CA ARG A 96 10.95 -11.97 11.12
C ARG A 96 10.60 -12.67 12.42
N PHE A 97 9.32 -12.85 12.66
CA PHE A 97 8.82 -13.61 13.78
C PHE A 97 7.59 -14.44 13.41
N PRO A 98 7.42 -15.60 14.06
CA PRO A 98 6.28 -16.49 13.78
C PRO A 98 4.97 -15.86 14.22
N LEU A 99 3.89 -16.22 13.53
CA LEU A 99 2.53 -15.80 13.84
C LEU A 99 1.74 -16.97 14.44
N SER A 100 1.01 -16.70 15.53
CA SER A 100 0.12 -17.61 16.23
C SER A 100 -0.99 -16.81 16.94
N PRO A 101 -2.25 -16.83 16.45
CA PRO A 101 -2.72 -17.61 15.31
C PRO A 101 -2.11 -17.13 13.97
N THR A 102 -2.10 -18.02 12.99
CA THR A 102 -1.68 -17.66 11.62
C THR A 102 -2.75 -16.83 10.91
N TYR A 103 -2.36 -16.11 9.85
CA TYR A 103 -3.32 -15.45 8.96
C TYR A 103 -4.11 -16.48 8.16
N PRO A 104 -5.41 -16.23 7.94
CA PRO A 104 -6.23 -17.16 7.19
C PRO A 104 -6.03 -17.00 5.68
N LEU A 105 -6.28 -18.08 4.93
CA LEU A 105 -6.24 -18.09 3.48
C LEU A 105 -7.64 -18.05 2.89
N ASN A 106 -7.77 -17.45 1.71
CA ASN A 106 -9.01 -17.38 0.93
C ASN A 106 -10.20 -16.78 1.69
N GLN A 107 -9.90 -15.88 2.63
CA GLN A 107 -10.89 -15.07 3.33
C GLN A 107 -10.28 -13.71 3.68
N TRP A 108 -11.13 -12.70 3.79
CA TRP A 108 -10.73 -11.38 4.25
C TRP A 108 -10.37 -11.42 5.73
N PHE A 109 -9.28 -10.76 6.10
CA PHE A 109 -8.90 -10.51 7.48
C PHE A 109 -8.28 -9.13 7.61
N HIS A 110 -8.35 -8.57 8.81
CA HIS A 110 -7.72 -7.29 9.13
C HIS A 110 -6.30 -7.52 9.65
N LEU A 111 -5.31 -6.96 8.96
CA LEU A 111 -3.93 -6.90 9.40
C LEU A 111 -3.65 -5.54 10.05
N LYS A 112 -3.09 -5.57 11.26
CA LYS A 112 -2.43 -4.41 11.85
C LYS A 112 -0.99 -4.77 12.19
N VAL A 113 -0.06 -3.88 11.86
CA VAL A 113 1.37 -4.00 12.21
C VAL A 113 1.82 -2.68 12.80
N THR A 114 2.52 -2.71 13.92
CA THR A 114 3.00 -1.47 14.56
C THR A 114 4.41 -1.62 15.04
N PHE A 115 5.07 -0.48 15.20
CA PHE A 115 6.19 -0.34 16.13
C PHE A 115 5.86 0.69 17.19
N ASP A 116 5.89 0.26 18.45
CA ASP A 116 5.64 1.07 19.65
C ASP A 116 4.40 1.97 19.65
N TRP A 117 3.46 1.75 18.73
CA TRP A 117 2.22 2.51 18.62
C TRP A 117 1.29 2.22 19.79
N ASP A 118 0.99 0.95 20.04
CA ASP A 118 0.08 0.54 21.11
C ASP A 118 0.78 0.50 22.48
N PHE A 119 2.07 0.12 22.51
CA PHE A 119 2.86 -0.01 23.73
C PHE A 119 4.34 0.26 23.45
N ALA A 120 4.98 1.11 24.25
CA ALA A 120 6.42 1.31 24.20
C ALA A 120 7.20 0.01 24.52
N GLY A 121 8.41 -0.11 23.97
CA GLY A 121 9.32 -1.22 24.30
C GLY A 121 10.26 -1.67 23.18
N ASN A 122 10.28 -0.95 22.05
CA ASN A 122 10.99 -1.30 20.83
C ASN A 122 10.54 -2.64 20.23
N PHE A 123 9.23 -2.80 20.07
CA PHE A 123 8.66 -4.03 19.51
C PHE A 123 7.92 -3.76 18.20
N VAL A 124 8.23 -4.58 17.19
CA VAL A 124 7.31 -4.79 16.08
C VAL A 124 6.27 -5.80 16.52
N ARG A 125 5.00 -5.47 16.33
CA ARG A 125 3.86 -6.30 16.71
C ARG A 125 2.93 -6.48 15.51
N CYS A 126 2.35 -7.67 15.41
CA CYS A 126 1.37 -8.03 14.40
C CYS A 126 0.06 -8.43 15.08
N TRP A 127 -1.05 -7.93 14.56
CA TRP A 127 -2.39 -8.35 14.93
C TRP A 127 -3.13 -8.85 13.70
N ILE A 128 -3.98 -9.85 13.93
CA ILE A 128 -4.88 -10.44 12.94
C ILE A 128 -6.27 -10.43 13.56
N ASP A 129 -7.22 -9.77 12.90
CA ASP A 129 -8.61 -9.61 13.36
C ASP A 129 -8.71 -9.08 14.81
N GLY A 130 -7.82 -8.13 15.15
CA GLY A 130 -7.75 -7.48 16.46
C GLY A 130 -7.01 -8.27 17.55
N GLY A 131 -6.71 -9.56 17.34
CA GLY A 131 -5.89 -10.36 18.25
C GLY A 131 -4.40 -10.22 17.97
N ILE A 132 -3.55 -10.17 19.01
CA ILE A 132 -2.09 -10.21 18.82
C ILE A 132 -1.71 -11.57 18.23
N ALA A 133 -1.12 -11.56 17.04
CA ALA A 133 -0.65 -12.74 16.34
C ALA A 133 0.84 -13.01 16.57
N GLY A 134 1.64 -11.98 16.87
CA GLY A 134 3.06 -12.17 17.14
C GLY A 134 3.79 -10.86 17.37
N PHE A 135 4.99 -10.93 17.92
CA PHE A 135 5.83 -9.76 18.14
C PHE A 135 7.30 -10.14 18.28
N GLU A 136 8.17 -9.17 18.04
CA GLU A 136 9.61 -9.30 18.26
C GLU A 136 10.20 -7.96 18.67
N GLN A 137 11.15 -7.99 19.62
CA GLN A 137 11.91 -6.81 19.99
C GLN A 137 12.92 -6.50 18.89
N GLN A 138 12.92 -5.27 18.37
CA GLN A 138 13.79 -4.89 17.26
C GLN A 138 14.32 -3.48 17.44
N PRO A 139 15.57 -3.20 17.00
CA PRO A 139 16.02 -1.82 16.87
C PRO A 139 15.21 -1.11 15.79
N ASN A 140 14.99 0.20 15.96
CA ASN A 140 14.30 1.00 14.97
C ASN A 140 15.07 1.04 13.66
N LEU A 141 14.54 0.39 12.64
CA LEU A 141 15.00 0.57 11.28
C LEU A 141 13.90 1.30 10.55
N SER A 142 13.95 2.63 10.50
CA SER A 142 13.04 3.46 9.71
C SER A 142 13.01 2.93 8.27
N LYS A 143 11.79 2.74 7.72
CA LYS A 143 11.59 2.26 6.35
C LYS A 143 10.73 3.24 5.58
N SER A 144 11.06 3.39 4.31
CA SER A 144 10.21 4.04 3.32
C SER A 144 9.81 3.01 2.27
N PHE A 145 8.67 3.19 1.64
CA PHE A 145 8.13 2.27 0.64
C PHE A 145 7.80 3.02 -0.63
N ASN A 146 8.06 2.40 -1.77
CA ASN A 146 7.66 2.95 -3.06
C ASN A 146 6.96 1.92 -3.95
N ARG A 147 6.70 0.72 -3.46
CA ARG A 147 5.95 -0.31 -4.18
C ARG A 147 5.02 -1.06 -3.25
N LEU A 148 3.91 -1.52 -3.80
CA LEU A 148 2.98 -2.44 -3.15
C LEU A 148 2.76 -3.68 -4.01
N GLY A 149 2.58 -4.84 -3.36
CA GLY A 149 2.33 -6.11 -4.05
C GLY A 149 3.54 -6.76 -4.70
N VAL A 150 4.73 -6.17 -4.59
CA VAL A 150 5.94 -6.70 -5.22
C VAL A 150 7.18 -6.39 -4.41
N TYR A 151 8.16 -7.29 -4.49
CA TYR A 151 9.54 -7.07 -4.10
C TYR A 151 10.48 -7.37 -5.27
N THR A 152 11.36 -6.42 -5.59
CA THR A 152 12.12 -6.44 -6.85
C THR A 152 13.64 -6.40 -6.66
N PHE A 153 14.11 -6.64 -5.44
CA PHE A 153 15.52 -6.49 -5.12
C PHE A 153 16.03 -7.61 -4.21
N PRO A 154 17.06 -8.40 -4.55
CA PRO A 154 17.58 -8.64 -5.90
C PRO A 154 16.69 -9.63 -6.67
N VAL A 155 16.80 -9.59 -8.00
CA VAL A 155 16.11 -10.47 -8.97
C VAL A 155 16.23 -11.96 -8.58
N PRO A 156 15.18 -12.80 -8.80
CA PRO A 156 13.92 -12.52 -9.49
C PRO A 156 12.93 -11.67 -8.69
N ASN A 157 12.09 -10.92 -9.41
CA ASN A 157 10.95 -10.22 -8.83
C ASN A 157 10.02 -11.23 -8.16
N ARG A 158 9.48 -10.86 -7.01
CA ARG A 158 8.52 -11.66 -6.26
C ARG A 158 7.24 -10.84 -6.13
N PHE A 159 6.22 -11.28 -6.84
CA PHE A 159 4.89 -10.67 -6.83
C PHE A 159 4.02 -11.40 -5.81
N GLY A 160 3.17 -10.67 -5.11
CA GLY A 160 2.20 -11.25 -4.18
C GLY A 160 0.91 -11.65 -4.88
N ASP A 161 0.30 -12.74 -4.41
CA ASP A 161 -1.03 -13.18 -4.81
C ASP A 161 -2.04 -12.93 -3.68
N PHE A 162 -2.60 -11.72 -3.68
CA PHE A 162 -3.56 -11.29 -2.67
C PHE A 162 -4.43 -10.14 -3.19
N ASP A 163 -5.58 -9.92 -2.54
CA ASP A 163 -6.32 -8.66 -2.65
C ASP A 163 -6.06 -7.78 -1.43
N MET A 164 -6.10 -6.46 -1.62
CA MET A 164 -5.91 -5.49 -0.55
C MET A 164 -6.91 -4.33 -0.65
N LYS A 165 -7.43 -3.91 0.49
CA LYS A 165 -8.16 -2.65 0.65
C LYS A 165 -7.86 -2.04 2.02
N ASN A 166 -8.26 -0.79 2.21
CA ASN A 166 -8.15 -0.04 3.47
C ASN A 166 -6.71 -0.02 4.04
N LEU A 167 -5.71 0.01 3.16
CA LEU A 167 -4.30 0.16 3.51
C LEU A 167 -4.07 1.58 4.04
N THR A 168 -3.68 1.70 5.29
CA THR A 168 -3.20 2.96 5.87
C THR A 168 -1.81 2.80 6.45
N MET A 169 -0.97 3.81 6.29
CA MET A 169 0.33 3.93 6.95
C MET A 169 0.34 5.23 7.73
N MET A 170 0.66 5.15 9.02
CA MET A 170 0.65 6.28 9.93
C MET A 170 1.94 6.29 10.75
N GLU A 171 2.37 7.48 11.14
CA GLU A 171 3.43 7.68 12.12
C GLU A 171 3.04 8.72 13.17
N GLY A 172 3.84 8.83 14.22
CA GLY A 172 3.57 9.69 15.36
C GLY A 172 2.85 8.95 16.49
N GLY A 173 2.36 9.71 17.47
CA GLY A 173 1.65 9.14 18.61
C GLY A 173 0.21 8.77 18.26
N PRO A 174 -0.39 7.76 18.93
CA PRO A 174 -1.81 7.41 18.73
C PRO A 174 -2.79 8.58 18.95
N SER A 175 -2.40 9.57 19.75
CA SER A 175 -3.18 10.78 20.02
C SER A 175 -3.07 11.86 18.93
N SER A 176 -2.05 11.78 18.06
CA SER A 176 -1.81 12.75 16.99
C SER A 176 -1.12 12.04 15.82
N PRO A 177 -1.83 11.16 15.10
CA PRO A 177 -1.26 10.41 13.98
C PRO A 177 -1.10 11.31 12.76
N ILE A 178 0.01 11.12 12.04
CA ILE A 178 0.24 11.68 10.71
C ILE A 178 0.04 10.55 9.71
N VAL A 179 -0.95 10.69 8.82
CA VAL A 179 -1.19 9.73 7.73
C VAL A 179 -0.13 9.94 6.64
N ARG A 180 0.57 8.86 6.29
CA ARG A 180 1.60 8.82 5.25
C ARG A 180 1.10 8.17 3.97
N LEU A 181 0.18 7.21 4.07
CA LEU A 181 -0.46 6.56 2.93
C LEU A 181 -1.87 6.11 3.34
N ASP A 182 -2.83 6.18 2.42
CA ASP A 182 -4.20 5.70 2.57
C ASP A 182 -4.71 5.17 1.22
N MET A 183 -5.00 3.86 1.08
CA MET A 183 -5.38 3.20 -0.17
C MET A 183 -6.30 1.96 -0.04
N PRO A 184 -7.33 1.80 -0.88
CA PRO A 184 -7.95 2.84 -1.69
C PRO A 184 -8.48 3.93 -0.76
N MET A 185 -8.25 5.18 -1.13
CA MET A 185 -8.48 6.36 -0.28
C MET A 185 -9.94 6.41 0.19
N GLU A 186 -10.22 6.04 1.44
CA GLU A 186 -11.55 6.27 2.03
C GLU A 186 -11.74 7.75 2.34
N ILE A 187 -10.65 8.51 2.53
CA ILE A 187 -10.68 9.93 2.87
C ILE A 187 -10.14 10.75 1.69
N ASN A 188 -11.06 11.41 0.98
CA ASN A 188 -10.81 12.51 0.03
C ASN A 188 -9.97 12.16 -1.22
N ALA A 189 -10.55 11.32 -2.09
CA ALA A 189 -10.76 11.63 -3.53
C ALA A 189 -9.89 12.76 -4.11
N CYS A 190 -10.31 13.98 -3.75
CA CYS A 190 -10.00 15.25 -4.43
C CYS A 190 -9.13 16.22 -3.63
N SER A 191 -8.43 15.74 -2.59
CA SER A 191 -7.47 16.62 -1.91
C SER A 191 -6.29 16.92 -2.84
N LEU A 192 -5.95 18.20 -3.00
CA LEU A 192 -4.81 18.68 -3.80
C LEU A 192 -3.55 18.83 -2.94
N ASP A 193 -3.49 18.19 -1.77
CA ASP A 193 -2.35 18.30 -0.88
C ASP A 193 -1.07 17.76 -1.56
N PRO A 194 0.00 18.57 -1.67
CA PRO A 194 1.27 18.16 -2.29
C PRO A 194 1.95 16.95 -1.61
N LEU A 195 1.49 16.53 -0.42
CA LEU A 195 1.97 15.33 0.28
C LEU A 195 1.27 14.02 -0.15
N LEU A 196 0.26 14.09 -1.03
CA LEU A 196 -0.46 12.89 -1.47
C LEU A 196 0.41 12.04 -2.40
N ILE A 197 0.83 10.88 -1.88
CA ILE A 197 1.47 9.82 -2.65
C ILE A 197 0.51 9.38 -3.77
N LYS A 198 0.95 9.52 -5.03
CA LYS A 198 0.21 9.00 -6.18
C LYS A 198 0.71 7.60 -6.53
N GLY A 199 -0.18 6.71 -6.93
CA GLY A 199 0.18 5.38 -7.40
C GLY A 199 0.09 5.26 -8.92
N THR A 200 1.04 4.58 -9.56
CA THR A 200 0.90 4.03 -10.91
C THR A 200 0.69 2.52 -10.80
N THR A 201 -0.42 2.03 -11.34
CA THR A 201 -0.71 0.59 -11.42
C THR A 201 0.01 -0.05 -12.59
N PHE A 202 0.39 -1.30 -12.41
CA PHE A 202 0.94 -2.15 -13.45
C PHE A 202 0.16 -3.45 -13.42
N ASN A 203 -0.50 -3.80 -14.53
CA ASN A 203 -1.25 -5.05 -14.72
C ASN A 203 -2.27 -5.35 -13.60
N MET A 204 -2.90 -4.30 -13.08
CA MET A 204 -3.89 -4.36 -11.99
C MET A 204 -5.23 -3.77 -12.41
N SER A 205 -6.30 -4.37 -11.88
CA SER A 205 -7.61 -3.75 -11.80
C SER A 205 -7.70 -2.97 -10.48
N LEU A 206 -8.03 -1.68 -10.54
CA LEU A 206 -8.41 -0.88 -9.37
C LEU A 206 -9.90 -0.53 -9.47
N PRO A 207 -10.59 -0.32 -8.33
CA PRO A 207 -11.90 0.32 -8.33
C PRO A 207 -11.83 1.66 -9.04
N SER A 208 -12.83 1.93 -9.87
CA SER A 208 -13.09 3.28 -10.38
C SER A 208 -13.39 4.21 -9.21
N CYS A 209 -12.75 5.38 -9.16
CA CYS A 209 -13.19 6.44 -8.27
C CYS A 209 -14.68 6.73 -8.52
N PRO A 210 -15.50 6.92 -7.46
CA PRO A 210 -16.87 7.38 -7.60
C PRO A 210 -16.97 8.74 -8.30
#